data_AF-A0A3C2BSD8-F1
#
_entry.id   AF-A0A3C2BSD8-F1
#
_cell.length_a   1.000
_cell.length_b   1.000
_cell.length_c   1.000
_cell.angle_alpha   90.00
_cell.angle_beta   90.00
_cell.angle_gamma   90.00
#
_symmetry.space_group_name_H-M   'P 1'
#
loop_
_entity.id
_entity.type
_entity.pdbx_description
1 polymer ?
#
loop_
_entity_poly.entity_id
_entity_poly.type
_entity_poly.pdbx_seq_one_letter_code
_entity_poly.pdbx_strand_id
1 'polypeptide(L)'
;MALLDRLPRHLFSQRGWGLLAAGVVSLVTAQIMGRRDLLSLGVLLIVLPLVSLAGIRLVKPRFKVYREFNPSPVETSATTTARLAVARTGIGGSRAIMEERLPPRFGESPAFRFPARSARGGTSRYEYHLRSTKRGQYLIGPVTAEFTDPFGLSLHRQAIDDGDTLTVTPAAVELPTTGLAGARGNDGITATRTRANPSDDDVMTREYRPGDPMRRVHWAATARHGALMVRQEESVTTPEATIVLDQRFAAFHGGPGHGFGGSAAVDGHELVSSATFEWAVVAAMSICAHLAERNYALRVLDPRGEPGFLRSPSAPEPGAEEFAGASGLQSIAESLAAIQLSGPHHAAREHGGEDTGTAVFDDNLMDKLSAHRMRGPIIAVLGKISPAEARALAPGAGYGANAFAIIVSDRPADSEDSLEALHQGGWRAVAVPASAPVPEAWSRFDQGGPAPATAAADVRRGAAVGR
;
A
#
# COMPACT_ATOMS: atom_id res chain seq x y z
N MET A 1 1.29 17.11 48.57
CA MET A 1 0.87 17.10 47.15
C MET A 1 0.64 15.68 46.58
N ALA A 2 1.18 14.60 47.14
CA ALA A 2 1.09 13.23 46.59
C ALA A 2 -0.31 12.53 46.69
N LEU A 3 -1.27 13.06 47.47
CA LEU A 3 -2.61 12.48 47.60
C LEU A 3 -3.56 12.85 46.44
N LEU A 4 -3.26 13.91 45.68
CA LEU A 4 -4.06 14.39 44.54
C LEU A 4 -3.81 13.61 43.24
N ASP A 5 -2.80 12.74 43.18
CA ASP A 5 -2.51 11.88 42.01
C ASP A 5 -3.35 10.59 42.00
N ARG A 6 -3.93 10.18 43.14
CA ARG A 6 -4.77 8.96 43.23
C ARG A 6 -6.26 9.20 43.04
N LEU A 7 -6.69 10.47 43.00
CA LEU A 7 -8.09 10.81 42.82
C LEU A 7 -8.46 10.73 41.34
N PRO A 8 -9.67 10.26 40.99
CA PRO A 8 -10.14 10.18 39.61
C PRO A 8 -10.23 11.59 38.99
N ARG A 9 -9.13 12.06 38.40
CA ARG A 9 -8.99 13.36 37.72
C ARG A 9 -9.96 13.53 36.54
N HIS A 10 -10.55 12.43 36.09
CA HIS A 10 -11.53 12.40 35.03
C HIS A 10 -12.93 12.89 35.44
N LEU A 11 -13.21 13.07 36.74
CA LEU A 11 -14.56 13.47 37.23
C LEU A 11 -14.67 14.96 37.57
N PHE A 12 -13.69 15.49 38.29
CA PHE A 12 -13.71 16.86 38.81
C PHE A 12 -12.44 17.61 38.42
N SER A 13 -12.59 18.90 38.14
CA SER A 13 -11.47 19.82 37.95
C SER A 13 -10.70 20.02 39.25
N GLN A 14 -9.54 20.68 39.19
CA GLN A 14 -8.81 21.12 40.39
C GLN A 14 -9.68 21.99 41.30
N ARG A 15 -10.59 22.80 40.73
CA ARG A 15 -11.54 23.63 41.49
C ARG A 15 -12.63 22.80 42.15
N GLY A 16 -13.15 21.78 41.45
CA GLY A 16 -14.14 20.86 42.01
C GLY A 16 -13.60 20.10 43.21
N TRP A 17 -12.38 19.56 43.11
CA TRP A 17 -11.68 18.92 44.23
C TRP A 17 -11.39 19.90 45.37
N GLY A 18 -10.97 21.12 45.06
CA GLY A 18 -10.77 22.18 46.05
C GLY A 18 -12.06 22.53 46.80
N LEU A 19 -13.19 22.63 46.10
CA LEU A 19 -14.50 22.90 46.70
C LEU A 19 -14.94 21.77 47.64
N LEU A 20 -14.78 20.52 47.21
CA LEU A 20 -15.11 19.35 48.02
C LEU A 20 -14.26 19.30 49.30
N ALA A 21 -12.95 19.54 49.19
CA ALA A 21 -12.05 19.59 50.34
C ALA A 21 -12.43 20.72 51.31
N ALA A 22 -12.69 21.92 50.80
CA ALA A 22 -13.14 23.05 51.60
C ALA A 22 -14.49 22.77 52.29
N GLY A 23 -15.42 22.10 51.59
CA GLY A 23 -16.70 21.68 52.14
C GLY A 23 -16.55 20.70 53.30
N VAL A 24 -15.69 19.69 53.16
CA VAL A 24 -15.39 18.72 54.25
C VAL A 24 -14.78 19.43 55.46
N VAL A 25 -13.79 20.29 55.25
CA VAL A 25 -13.16 21.07 56.34
C VAL A 25 -14.19 21.97 57.03
N SER A 26 -15.08 22.62 56.26
CA SER A 26 -16.15 23.45 56.82
C SER A 26 -17.14 22.63 57.63
N LEU A 27 -17.51 21.42 57.20
CA LEU A 27 -18.39 20.53 57.96
C LEU A 27 -17.77 20.08 59.28
N VAL A 28 -16.49 19.71 59.27
CA VAL A 28 -15.75 19.32 60.49
C VAL A 28 -15.70 20.49 61.46
N THR A 29 -15.39 21.69 60.96
CA THR A 29 -15.33 22.91 61.78
C THR A 29 -16.72 23.28 62.31
N ALA A 30 -17.78 23.12 61.51
CA ALA A 30 -19.16 23.33 61.95
C ALA A 30 -19.53 22.44 63.13
N GLN A 31 -19.10 21.17 63.09
CA GLN A 31 -19.39 20.20 64.14
C GLN A 31 -18.65 20.51 65.44
N ILE A 32 -17.41 21.00 65.35
CA ILE A 32 -16.60 21.39 66.52
C ILE A 32 -17.16 22.69 67.15
N MET A 33 -17.51 23.69 66.34
CA MET A 33 -17.97 25.00 66.83
C MET A 33 -19.48 25.06 67.11
N GLY A 34 -20.27 24.09 66.65
CA GLY A 34 -21.73 24.07 66.80
C GLY A 34 -22.47 25.17 66.02
N ARG A 35 -21.83 25.81 65.02
CA ARG A 35 -22.44 26.89 64.24
C ARG A 35 -23.18 26.37 63.01
N ARG A 36 -24.47 26.67 62.93
CA ARG A 36 -25.34 26.30 61.80
C ARG A 36 -24.90 26.93 60.47
N ASP A 37 -24.34 28.13 60.50
CA ASP A 37 -23.90 28.84 59.29
C ASP A 37 -22.78 28.08 58.54
N LEU A 38 -21.83 27.51 59.30
CA LEU A 38 -20.74 26.71 58.74
C LEU A 38 -21.22 25.35 58.20
N LEU A 39 -22.28 24.80 58.78
CA LEU A 39 -22.92 23.57 58.29
C LEU A 39 -23.57 23.82 56.93
N SER A 40 -24.36 24.90 56.80
CA SER A 40 -24.99 25.29 55.54
C SER A 40 -23.96 25.54 54.44
N LEU A 41 -22.85 26.23 54.77
CA LEU A 41 -21.74 26.46 53.84
C LEU A 41 -21.08 25.14 53.41
N GLY A 42 -20.75 24.26 54.36
CA GLY A 42 -20.14 22.97 54.07
C GLY A 42 -21.01 22.09 53.18
N VAL A 43 -22.33 22.03 53.44
CA VAL A 43 -23.29 21.32 52.59
C VAL A 43 -23.33 21.93 51.18
N LEU A 44 -23.42 23.25 51.05
CA LEU A 44 -23.44 23.93 49.74
C LEU A 44 -22.18 23.61 48.91
N LEU A 45 -21.00 23.67 49.53
CA LEU A 45 -19.71 23.39 48.88
C LEU A 45 -19.57 21.94 48.41
N ILE A 46 -20.30 21.00 49.04
CA ILE A 46 -20.32 19.59 48.62
C ILE A 46 -21.40 19.33 47.57
N VAL A 47 -22.60 19.88 47.76
CA VAL A 47 -23.74 19.66 46.87
C VAL A 47 -23.48 20.28 45.49
N LEU A 48 -22.85 21.45 45.41
CA LEU A 48 -22.65 22.16 44.14
C LEU A 48 -21.80 21.34 43.13
N PRO A 49 -20.62 20.78 43.47
CA PRO A 49 -19.90 19.87 42.59
C PRO A 49 -20.71 18.62 42.20
N LEU A 50 -21.48 18.04 43.12
CA LEU A 50 -22.28 16.83 42.83
C LEU A 50 -23.42 17.12 41.84
N VAL A 51 -24.12 18.24 41.99
CA VAL A 51 -25.15 18.69 41.04
C VAL A 51 -24.54 19.00 39.68
N SER A 52 -23.37 19.64 39.67
CA SER A 52 -22.59 19.90 38.45
C SER A 52 -22.24 18.59 37.71
N LEU A 53 -21.73 17.60 38.43
CA LEU A 53 -21.41 16.27 37.87
C LEU A 53 -22.67 15.53 37.37
N ALA A 54 -23.78 15.61 38.11
CA ALA A 54 -25.05 15.02 37.66
C ALA A 54 -25.55 15.68 36.37
N GLY A 55 -25.49 17.01 36.29
CA GLY A 55 -25.90 17.78 35.12
C GLY A 55 -25.14 17.40 33.85
N ILE A 56 -23.80 17.30 33.93
CA ILE A 56 -22.96 16.97 32.76
C ILE A 56 -23.12 15.50 32.32
N ARG A 57 -23.45 14.59 33.24
CA ARG A 57 -23.71 13.16 32.95
C ARG A 57 -25.08 12.91 32.34
N LEU A 58 -26.09 13.68 32.75
CA LEU A 58 -27.47 13.54 32.28
C LEU A 58 -27.68 14.23 30.92
N VAL A 59 -27.08 15.40 30.70
CA VAL A 59 -27.15 16.13 29.44
C VAL A 59 -25.98 15.72 28.55
N LYS A 60 -26.11 14.58 27.84
CA LYS A 60 -25.08 14.12 26.90
C LYS A 60 -25.15 14.91 25.59
N PRO A 61 -24.16 15.78 25.29
CA PRO A 61 -24.17 16.50 24.03
C PRO A 61 -23.90 15.54 22.88
N ARG A 62 -24.72 15.62 21.83
CA ARG A 62 -24.58 14.85 20.60
C ARG A 62 -23.93 15.70 19.51
N PHE A 63 -23.00 15.09 18.79
CA PHE A 63 -22.26 15.71 17.70
C PHE A 63 -22.39 14.85 16.44
N LYS A 64 -22.24 15.52 15.30
CA LYS A 64 -21.90 14.89 14.03
C LYS A 64 -20.53 15.41 13.63
N VAL A 65 -19.64 14.48 13.33
CA VAL A 65 -18.29 14.76 12.87
C VAL A 65 -18.21 14.28 11.43
N TYR A 66 -17.69 15.15 10.56
CA TYR A 66 -17.33 14.80 9.19
C TYR A 66 -15.86 15.15 9.01
N ARG A 67 -15.07 14.19 8.55
CA ARG A 67 -13.65 14.37 8.27
C ARG A 67 -13.40 14.00 6.82
N GLU A 68 -12.63 14.85 6.17
CA GLU A 68 -12.25 14.69 4.76
C GLU A 68 -10.75 14.88 4.65
N PHE A 69 -10.10 14.01 3.88
CA PHE A 69 -8.66 14.06 3.59
C PHE A 69 -8.45 14.49 2.15
N ASN A 70 -7.56 15.45 1.92
CA ASN A 70 -7.23 15.90 0.58
C ASN A 70 -5.71 16.17 0.46
N PRO A 71 -4.97 15.39 -0.35
CA PRO A 71 -5.41 14.22 -1.13
C PRO A 71 -5.65 12.96 -0.27
N SER A 72 -6.44 12.02 -0.78
CA SER A 72 -6.61 10.65 -0.27
C SER A 72 -6.91 9.69 -1.43
N PRO A 73 -6.10 8.64 -1.65
CA PRO A 73 -4.90 8.26 -0.90
C PRO A 73 -3.77 9.31 -0.97
N VAL A 74 -2.83 9.25 -0.02
CA VAL A 74 -1.66 10.14 0.04
C VAL A 74 -0.37 9.35 -0.07
N GLU A 75 0.61 9.83 -0.83
CA GLU A 75 1.90 9.18 -0.93
C GLU A 75 2.75 9.34 0.33
N THR A 76 3.68 8.40 0.53
CA THR A 76 4.64 8.46 1.63
C THR A 76 5.45 9.76 1.55
N SER A 77 5.61 10.43 2.70
CA SER A 77 6.26 11.73 2.87
C SER A 77 5.56 12.92 2.21
N ALA A 78 4.44 12.73 1.51
CA ALA A 78 3.56 13.82 1.09
C ALA A 78 2.68 14.28 2.25
N THR A 79 2.21 15.53 2.17
CA THR A 79 1.32 16.13 3.18
C THR A 79 -0.12 16.03 2.70
N THR A 80 -1.01 15.50 3.55
CA THR A 80 -2.45 15.57 3.34
C THR A 80 -3.09 16.54 4.34
N THR A 81 -4.09 17.27 3.88
CA THR A 81 -4.86 18.18 4.72
C THR A 81 -6.11 17.47 5.19
N ALA A 82 -6.25 17.33 6.51
CA ALA A 82 -7.46 16.84 7.14
C ALA A 82 -8.40 18.02 7.47
N ARG A 83 -9.59 18.02 6.88
CA ARG A 83 -10.65 18.99 7.15
C ARG A 83 -11.70 18.34 8.04
N LEU A 84 -11.86 18.90 9.23
CA LEU A 84 -12.78 18.41 10.26
C LEU A 84 -13.95 19.38 10.40
N ALA A 85 -15.16 18.92 10.13
CA ALA A 85 -16.40 19.66 10.34
C ALA A 85 -17.19 19.02 11.48
N VAL A 86 -17.40 19.79 12.55
CA VAL A 86 -18.12 19.35 13.74
C VAL A 86 -19.40 20.16 13.89
N ALA A 87 -20.55 19.48 13.86
CA ALA A 87 -21.87 20.06 14.05
C ALA A 87 -22.51 19.50 15.32
N ARG A 88 -23.16 20.37 16.10
CA ARG A 88 -23.92 19.95 17.29
C ARG A 88 -25.34 19.56 16.86
N THR A 89 -25.85 18.46 17.39
CA THR A 89 -27.24 18.00 17.14
C THR A 89 -28.12 18.01 18.38
N GLY A 90 -27.55 18.17 19.58
CA GLY A 90 -28.29 18.21 20.85
C GLY A 90 -28.44 19.61 21.48
N ILE A 91 -29.27 19.69 22.51
CA ILE A 91 -29.46 20.87 23.37
C ILE A 91 -28.33 20.94 24.41
N GLY A 92 -27.74 22.11 24.61
CA GLY A 92 -26.65 22.33 25.57
C GLY A 92 -25.57 23.27 25.02
N GLY A 93 -25.30 24.36 25.75
CA GLY A 93 -24.38 25.42 25.35
C GLY A 93 -22.94 25.26 25.84
N SER A 94 -22.47 24.04 26.09
CA SER A 94 -21.13 23.84 26.65
C SER A 94 -20.04 24.11 25.61
N ARG A 95 -19.06 24.92 26.01
CA ARG A 95 -17.78 25.02 25.32
C ARG A 95 -17.04 23.71 25.58
N ALA A 96 -16.36 23.21 24.56
CA ALA A 96 -15.60 21.98 24.68
C ALA A 96 -14.19 22.18 24.13
N ILE A 97 -13.24 21.46 24.72
CA ILE A 97 -11.94 21.24 24.12
C ILE A 97 -12.04 19.90 23.40
N MET A 98 -11.83 19.91 22.09
CA MET A 98 -11.82 18.73 21.25
C MET A 98 -10.38 18.35 20.95
N GLU A 99 -10.05 17.07 20.98
CA GLU A 99 -8.71 16.56 20.71
C GLU A 99 -8.86 15.39 19.74
N GLU A 100 -8.24 15.51 18.56
CA GLU A 100 -8.18 14.45 17.57
C GLU A 100 -7.10 13.46 17.97
N ARG A 101 -7.44 12.19 18.16
CA ARG A 101 -6.44 11.16 18.47
C ARG A 101 -5.70 10.79 17.19
N LEU A 102 -4.38 10.99 17.19
CA LEU A 102 -3.52 10.60 16.08
C LEU A 102 -2.61 9.44 16.50
N PRO A 103 -2.29 8.50 15.59
CA PRO A 103 -1.20 7.55 15.81
C PRO A 103 0.13 8.30 16.05
N PRO A 104 1.01 7.82 16.95
CA PRO A 104 2.20 8.55 17.40
C PRO A 104 3.11 9.09 16.28
N ARG A 105 3.12 8.41 15.12
CA ARG A 105 3.92 8.78 13.94
C ARG A 105 3.49 10.07 13.25
N PHE A 106 2.27 10.55 13.49
CA PHE A 106 1.77 11.81 12.92
C PHE A 106 2.08 13.02 13.81
N GLY A 107 2.76 12.81 14.95
CA GLY A 107 3.13 13.87 15.89
C GLY A 107 2.07 14.10 16.96
N GLU A 108 1.97 15.33 17.43
CA GLU A 108 1.04 15.71 18.50
C GLU A 108 -0.41 15.76 18.02
N SER A 109 -1.30 15.16 18.82
CA SER A 109 -2.75 15.23 18.63
C SER A 109 -3.24 16.69 18.64
N PRO A 110 -3.85 17.19 17.55
CA PRO A 110 -4.29 18.58 17.50
C PRO A 110 -5.52 18.77 18.39
N ALA A 111 -5.48 19.87 19.16
CA ALA A 111 -6.56 20.28 20.04
C ALA A 111 -7.28 21.53 19.52
N PHE A 112 -8.61 21.51 19.55
CA PHE A 112 -9.48 22.54 19.02
C PHE A 112 -10.45 23.03 20.09
N ARG A 113 -10.84 24.30 20.01
CA ARG A 113 -11.93 24.84 20.86
C ARG A 113 -13.24 24.84 20.09
N PHE A 114 -14.28 24.30 20.71
CA PHE A 114 -15.63 24.26 20.16
C PHE A 114 -16.61 25.11 20.98
N PRO A 115 -17.50 25.89 20.34
CA PRO A 115 -17.52 26.18 18.91
C PRO A 115 -16.30 27.03 18.50
N ALA A 116 -15.89 26.90 17.24
CA ALA A 116 -14.89 27.77 16.65
C ALA A 116 -15.40 29.22 16.62
N ARG A 117 -14.51 30.20 16.78
CA ARG A 117 -14.88 31.63 16.69
C ARG A 117 -15.47 32.00 15.32
N SER A 118 -15.04 31.30 14.28
CA SER A 118 -15.48 31.46 12.89
C SER A 118 -16.70 30.60 12.52
N ALA A 119 -17.30 29.88 13.48
CA ALA A 119 -18.42 28.99 13.19
C ALA A 119 -19.60 29.75 12.56
N ARG A 120 -20.08 29.25 11.42
CA ARG A 120 -21.27 29.74 10.72
C ARG A 120 -22.28 28.61 10.62
N GLY A 121 -23.57 28.91 10.83
CA GLY A 121 -24.64 27.91 10.70
C GLY A 121 -24.54 26.73 11.68
N GLY A 122 -23.97 26.94 12.89
CA GLY A 122 -23.88 25.91 13.93
C GLY A 122 -22.81 24.83 13.69
N THR A 123 -22.01 24.95 12.63
CA THR A 123 -20.90 24.02 12.32
C THR A 123 -19.56 24.71 12.52
N SER A 124 -18.66 24.07 13.25
CA SER A 124 -17.27 24.50 13.40
C SER A 124 -16.38 23.71 12.46
N ARG A 125 -15.48 24.40 11.75
CA ARG A 125 -14.53 23.79 10.81
C ARG A 125 -13.12 23.98 11.32
N TYR A 126 -12.33 22.92 11.26
CA TYR A 126 -10.93 22.86 11.67
C TYR A 126 -10.11 22.22 10.55
N GLU A 127 -8.84 22.57 10.49
CA GLU A 127 -7.92 22.09 9.46
C GLU A 127 -6.57 21.81 10.12
N TYR A 128 -5.99 20.67 9.78
CA TYR A 128 -4.67 20.26 10.24
C TYR A 128 -3.99 19.42 9.15
N HIS A 129 -2.66 19.32 9.23
CA HIS A 129 -1.85 18.65 8.24
C HIS A 129 -1.32 17.33 8.81
N LEU A 130 -1.35 16.29 8.00
CA LEU A 130 -0.84 14.97 8.32
C LEU A 130 0.26 14.59 7.32
N ARG A 131 1.33 13.99 7.82
CA ARG A 131 2.44 13.48 7.03
C ARG A 131 2.96 12.21 7.67
N SER A 132 3.15 11.15 6.88
CA SER A 132 3.74 9.89 7.33
C SER A 132 4.90 9.49 6.44
N THR A 133 5.99 9.01 7.04
CA THR A 133 7.15 8.47 6.32
C THR A 133 7.05 6.97 6.04
N LYS A 134 5.98 6.32 6.50
CA LYS A 134 5.71 4.90 6.24
C LYS A 134 4.33 4.73 5.63
N ARG A 135 4.23 3.87 4.62
CA ARG A 135 2.94 3.42 4.05
C ARG A 135 2.11 2.67 5.10
N GLY A 136 0.82 2.58 4.88
CA GLY A 136 -0.11 1.89 5.77
C GLY A 136 -1.51 2.48 5.71
N GLN A 137 -2.45 1.80 6.37
CA GLN A 137 -3.74 2.37 6.72
C GLN A 137 -3.73 2.81 8.18
N TYR A 138 -4.11 4.06 8.42
CA TYR A 138 -4.08 4.66 9.74
C TYR A 138 -5.46 5.19 10.11
N LEU A 139 -6.00 4.75 11.23
CA LEU A 139 -7.20 5.35 11.79
C LEU A 139 -6.85 6.74 12.34
N ILE A 140 -7.44 7.78 11.76
CA ILE A 140 -7.32 9.16 12.21
C ILE A 140 -8.56 9.51 13.02
N GLY A 141 -8.33 9.83 14.29
CA GLY A 141 -9.37 9.95 15.30
C GLY A 141 -9.44 8.72 16.21
N PRO A 142 -10.51 8.59 16.99
CA PRO A 142 -11.66 9.49 17.06
C PRO A 142 -11.32 10.86 17.69
N VAL A 143 -12.17 11.85 17.44
CA VAL A 143 -12.22 13.10 18.19
C VAL A 143 -12.77 12.81 19.58
N THR A 144 -12.02 13.20 20.60
CA THR A 144 -12.49 13.23 21.98
C THR A 144 -12.87 14.64 22.36
N ALA A 145 -14.07 14.81 22.91
CA ALA A 145 -14.55 16.10 23.39
C ALA A 145 -14.56 16.10 24.92
N GLU A 146 -13.90 17.09 25.50
CA GLU A 146 -13.85 17.37 26.92
C GLU A 146 -14.75 18.58 27.23
N PHE A 147 -15.80 18.32 28.02
CA PHE A 147 -16.78 19.30 28.45
C PHE A 147 -16.50 19.70 29.88
N THR A 148 -16.71 20.99 30.14
CA THR A 148 -16.74 21.53 31.49
C THR A 148 -18.11 22.12 31.76
N ASP A 149 -18.62 21.95 32.97
CA ASP A 149 -19.87 22.57 33.40
C ASP A 149 -19.73 24.10 33.53
N PRO A 150 -20.85 24.85 33.64
CA PRO A 150 -20.83 26.31 33.77
C PRO A 150 -20.03 26.83 34.97
N PHE A 151 -19.90 26.05 36.06
CA PHE A 151 -19.16 26.44 37.26
C PHE A 151 -17.68 26.01 37.22
N GLY A 152 -17.24 25.22 36.23
CA GLY A 152 -15.85 24.80 36.12
C GLY A 152 -15.43 23.75 37.15
N LEU A 153 -16.38 22.98 37.71
CA LEU A 153 -16.18 22.03 38.80
C LEU A 153 -16.06 20.58 38.31
N SER A 154 -16.82 20.19 37.29
CA SER A 154 -16.86 18.82 36.75
C SER A 154 -16.34 18.76 35.32
N LEU A 155 -15.75 17.61 34.99
CA LEU A 155 -15.20 17.31 33.66
C LEU A 155 -15.89 16.06 33.12
N HIS A 156 -16.17 16.06 31.82
CA HIS A 156 -16.67 14.89 31.12
C HIS A 156 -15.95 14.77 29.77
N ARG A 157 -15.24 13.66 29.56
CA ARG A 157 -14.57 13.35 28.30
C ARG A 157 -15.27 12.18 27.62
N GLN A 158 -15.58 12.33 26.34
CA GLN A 158 -16.16 11.25 25.52
C GLN A 158 -15.62 11.30 24.09
N ALA A 159 -15.50 10.16 23.44
CA ALA A 159 -15.34 10.10 21.98
C ALA A 159 -16.67 10.51 21.31
N ILE A 160 -16.60 11.28 20.22
CA ILE A 160 -17.79 11.79 19.52
C ILE A 160 -17.99 11.21 18.11
N ASP A 161 -17.02 10.43 17.63
CA ASP A 161 -17.03 9.65 16.39
C ASP A 161 -16.14 8.41 16.57
N ASP A 162 -15.98 7.62 15.49
CA ASP A 162 -15.16 6.40 15.46
C ASP A 162 -13.79 6.60 14.77
N GLY A 163 -13.57 7.77 14.14
CA GLY A 163 -12.41 8.05 13.30
C GLY A 163 -12.60 7.63 11.84
N ASP A 164 -11.71 8.09 10.95
CA ASP A 164 -11.70 7.69 9.54
C ASP A 164 -10.32 7.19 9.11
N THR A 165 -10.28 6.22 8.20
CA THR A 165 -9.04 5.61 7.72
C THR A 165 -8.36 6.50 6.69
N LEU A 166 -7.10 6.88 6.95
CA LEU A 166 -6.19 7.49 5.99
C LEU A 166 -5.30 6.40 5.37
N THR A 167 -5.37 6.25 4.05
CA THR A 167 -4.49 5.34 3.29
C THR A 167 -3.25 6.09 2.82
N VAL A 168 -2.08 5.65 3.28
CA VAL A 168 -0.76 6.16 2.86
C VAL A 168 -0.11 5.14 1.91
N THR A 169 0.09 5.51 0.66
CA THR A 169 0.64 4.64 -0.40
C THR A 169 2.16 4.77 -0.48
N PRO A 170 2.88 3.77 -1.02
CA PRO A 170 4.30 3.95 -1.33
C PRO A 170 4.48 5.03 -2.40
N ALA A 171 5.44 5.92 -2.22
CA ALA A 171 5.80 6.91 -3.24
C ALA A 171 6.65 6.24 -4.32
N ALA A 172 6.23 6.36 -5.59
CA ALA A 172 7.01 5.89 -6.72
C ALA A 172 8.25 6.77 -6.91
N VAL A 173 9.35 6.16 -7.35
CA VAL A 173 10.57 6.88 -7.75
C VAL A 173 10.71 6.79 -9.26
N GLU A 174 11.09 7.88 -9.90
CA GLU A 174 11.33 7.92 -11.34
C GLU A 174 12.45 6.95 -11.73
N LEU A 175 12.15 6.02 -12.64
CA LEU A 175 13.11 5.06 -13.17
C LEU A 175 13.69 5.56 -14.50
N PRO A 176 15.01 5.39 -14.74
CA PRO A 176 15.64 5.82 -15.97
C PRO A 176 15.08 5.04 -17.17
N THR A 177 15.08 5.68 -18.34
CA THR A 177 14.72 5.04 -19.60
C THR A 177 15.79 4.01 -19.97
N THR A 178 15.58 2.77 -19.55
CA THR A 178 16.43 1.64 -19.94
C THR A 178 15.97 1.08 -21.30
N GLY A 179 16.90 0.58 -22.13
CA GLY A 179 16.57 -0.03 -23.44
C GLY A 179 15.67 -1.28 -23.35
N LEU A 180 15.41 -1.72 -22.12
CA LEU A 180 14.66 -2.90 -21.68
C LEU A 180 13.15 -2.78 -21.90
N ALA A 181 12.63 -1.54 -21.81
CA ALA A 181 11.24 -1.23 -22.15
C ALA A 181 11.04 -1.08 -23.67
N GLY A 182 12.11 -1.19 -24.47
CA GLY A 182 12.07 -0.86 -25.89
C GLY A 182 13.15 -1.48 -26.77
N ALA A 183 13.11 -2.80 -26.97
CA ALA A 183 13.43 -3.37 -28.29
C ALA A 183 12.20 -3.31 -29.24
N ARG A 184 11.10 -2.72 -28.76
CA ARG A 184 9.83 -2.44 -29.44
C ARG A 184 9.47 -1.01 -29.08
N GLY A 185 9.17 -0.17 -30.08
CA GLY A 185 9.26 1.30 -30.03
C GLY A 185 8.70 1.99 -28.78
N ASN A 186 9.22 3.19 -28.54
CA ASN A 186 8.96 4.12 -27.42
C ASN A 186 7.47 4.45 -27.13
N ASP A 187 6.53 3.95 -27.94
CA ASP A 187 5.13 4.35 -27.93
C ASP A 187 4.19 3.23 -27.43
N GLY A 188 4.69 2.08 -26.98
CA GLY A 188 3.84 0.94 -26.58
C GLY A 188 3.04 0.31 -27.73
N ILE A 189 3.18 0.84 -28.94
CA ILE A 189 2.60 0.32 -30.17
C ILE A 189 3.65 -0.56 -30.83
N THR A 190 3.41 -1.86 -30.89
CA THR A 190 4.17 -2.73 -31.82
C THR A 190 3.28 -3.09 -32.99
N ALA A 191 3.65 -2.57 -34.17
CA ALA A 191 3.39 -3.27 -35.42
C ALA A 191 4.33 -4.48 -35.48
N THR A 192 3.77 -5.65 -35.74
CA THR A 192 4.46 -6.94 -35.70
C THR A 192 5.42 -7.08 -36.88
N ARG A 193 6.56 -6.35 -36.88
CA ARG A 193 7.61 -6.54 -37.90
C ARG A 193 8.45 -7.77 -37.59
N THR A 194 7.90 -8.95 -37.84
CA THR A 194 8.73 -10.12 -38.13
C THR A 194 9.25 -9.95 -39.55
N ARG A 195 10.56 -9.74 -39.69
CA ARG A 195 11.37 -9.73 -40.93
C ARG A 195 10.64 -10.25 -42.19
N ALA A 196 10.11 -9.33 -42.98
CA ALA A 196 9.87 -9.48 -44.41
C ALA A 196 10.21 -8.14 -45.07
N ASN A 197 10.71 -8.20 -46.30
CA ASN A 197 11.27 -7.09 -47.07
C ASN A 197 10.43 -5.79 -47.05
N PRO A 198 11.06 -4.60 -47.18
CA PRO A 198 10.34 -3.35 -47.29
C PRO A 198 9.74 -3.26 -48.70
N SER A 199 8.52 -3.77 -48.87
CA SER A 199 7.63 -3.34 -49.93
C SER A 199 6.42 -2.70 -49.27
N ASP A 200 6.12 -1.48 -49.67
CA ASP A 200 5.06 -0.59 -49.15
C ASP A 200 3.62 -1.14 -49.37
N ASP A 201 3.50 -2.42 -49.76
CA ASP A 201 2.27 -3.12 -50.19
C ASP A 201 1.80 -4.19 -49.18
N ASP A 202 2.57 -4.53 -48.13
CA ASP A 202 2.32 -5.73 -47.31
C ASP A 202 1.49 -5.44 -46.04
N VAL A 203 0.28 -4.93 -46.24
CA VAL A 203 -0.80 -5.12 -45.25
C VAL A 203 -1.24 -6.58 -45.39
N MET A 204 -1.28 -7.36 -44.30
CA MET A 204 -1.83 -8.72 -44.33
C MET A 204 -3.19 -8.66 -45.03
N THR A 205 -3.28 -9.29 -46.20
CA THR A 205 -4.46 -9.20 -47.04
C THR A 205 -5.12 -10.57 -47.05
N ARG A 206 -6.42 -10.62 -46.79
CA ARG A 206 -7.21 -11.87 -46.78
C ARG A 206 -8.27 -11.85 -47.87
N GLU A 207 -8.73 -13.03 -48.26
CA GLU A 207 -9.86 -13.16 -49.16
C GLU A 207 -11.12 -12.51 -48.54
N TYR A 208 -11.86 -11.79 -49.38
CA TYR A 208 -13.13 -11.18 -49.05
C TYR A 208 -14.14 -12.26 -48.63
N ARG A 209 -14.78 -12.05 -47.48
CA ARG A 209 -15.92 -12.88 -47.05
C ARG A 209 -17.21 -12.08 -47.18
N PRO A 210 -18.33 -12.70 -47.59
CA PRO A 210 -19.63 -12.05 -47.59
C PRO A 210 -19.93 -11.44 -46.21
N GLY A 211 -20.06 -10.12 -46.14
CA GLY A 211 -20.20 -9.35 -44.89
C GLY A 211 -19.08 -8.33 -44.66
N ASP A 212 -17.96 -8.45 -45.37
CA ASP A 212 -16.90 -7.45 -45.34
C ASP A 212 -17.34 -6.16 -46.07
N PRO A 213 -17.07 -4.97 -45.51
CA PRO A 213 -17.44 -3.73 -46.17
C PRO A 213 -16.55 -3.48 -47.40
N MET A 214 -17.17 -3.30 -48.57
CA MET A 214 -16.49 -3.14 -49.87
C MET A 214 -15.46 -2.00 -49.92
N ARG A 215 -15.61 -0.98 -49.05
CA ARG A 215 -14.63 0.12 -48.90
C ARG A 215 -13.23 -0.32 -48.46
N ARG A 216 -13.09 -1.53 -47.94
CA ARG A 216 -11.83 -2.08 -47.41
C ARG A 216 -11.11 -3.00 -48.41
N VAL A 217 -11.65 -3.14 -49.62
CA VAL A 217 -11.05 -3.93 -50.69
C VAL A 217 -9.75 -3.27 -51.14
N HIS A 218 -8.67 -4.05 -51.13
CA HIS A 218 -7.39 -3.64 -51.67
C HIS A 218 -7.38 -3.90 -53.18
N TRP A 219 -7.70 -2.89 -53.99
CA TRP A 219 -7.83 -3.05 -55.43
C TRP A 219 -6.55 -3.54 -56.12
N ALA A 220 -5.37 -3.08 -55.69
CA ALA A 220 -4.10 -3.53 -56.26
C ALA A 220 -3.81 -5.03 -55.99
N ALA A 221 -4.03 -5.51 -54.76
CA ALA A 221 -3.90 -6.93 -54.42
C ALA A 221 -4.99 -7.77 -55.10
N THR A 222 -6.22 -7.26 -55.18
CA THR A 222 -7.33 -7.87 -55.92
C THR A 222 -6.98 -8.08 -57.40
N ALA A 223 -6.36 -7.09 -58.03
CA ALA A 223 -5.93 -7.17 -59.43
C ALA A 223 -4.80 -8.19 -59.66
N ARG A 224 -3.89 -8.38 -58.69
CA ARG A 224 -2.80 -9.36 -58.78
C ARG A 224 -3.26 -10.80 -58.51
N HIS A 225 -4.20 -11.00 -57.60
CA HIS A 225 -4.65 -12.33 -57.16
C HIS A 225 -5.91 -12.84 -57.86
N GLY A 226 -6.65 -11.98 -58.59
CA GLY A 226 -7.84 -12.37 -59.35
C GLY A 226 -9.09 -12.65 -58.50
N ALA A 227 -9.02 -12.43 -57.18
CA ALA A 227 -10.12 -12.55 -56.24
C ALA A 227 -10.20 -11.29 -55.37
N LEU A 228 -11.38 -10.94 -54.84
CA LEU A 228 -11.54 -9.78 -53.96
C LEU A 228 -10.71 -9.95 -52.68
N MET A 229 -9.79 -9.04 -52.47
CA MET A 229 -8.85 -9.05 -51.37
C MET A 229 -9.14 -7.88 -50.42
N VAL A 230 -9.22 -8.13 -49.11
CA VAL A 230 -9.52 -7.12 -48.08
C VAL A 230 -8.32 -6.90 -47.17
N ARG A 231 -8.03 -5.63 -46.86
CA ARG A 231 -7.02 -5.25 -45.85
C ARG A 231 -7.42 -5.82 -44.49
N GLN A 232 -6.61 -6.72 -43.92
CA GLN A 232 -6.79 -7.17 -42.54
C GLN A 232 -6.40 -6.03 -41.60
N GLU A 233 -7.26 -5.69 -40.63
CA GLU A 233 -6.86 -4.82 -39.54
C GLU A 233 -5.84 -5.57 -38.68
N GLU A 234 -4.65 -4.98 -38.53
CA GLU A 234 -3.76 -5.36 -37.43
C GLU A 234 -4.49 -4.99 -36.14
N SER A 235 -4.87 -6.00 -35.36
CA SER A 235 -5.41 -5.76 -34.02
C SER A 235 -4.31 -5.13 -33.19
N VAL A 236 -4.42 -3.83 -32.90
CA VAL A 236 -3.57 -3.15 -31.94
C VAL A 236 -3.79 -3.82 -30.59
N THR A 237 -2.85 -4.66 -30.19
CA THR A 237 -2.86 -5.29 -28.87
C THR A 237 -2.23 -4.31 -27.89
N THR A 238 -2.94 -3.98 -26.81
CA THR A 238 -2.36 -3.21 -25.71
C THR A 238 -1.19 -4.02 -25.16
N PRO A 239 0.01 -3.42 -25.04
CA PRO A 239 1.14 -4.14 -24.47
C PRO A 239 0.84 -4.49 -23.02
N GLU A 240 1.22 -5.68 -22.57
CA GLU A 240 0.99 -6.13 -21.20
C GLU A 240 2.32 -6.43 -20.51
N ALA A 241 2.43 -6.10 -19.22
CA ALA A 241 3.60 -6.43 -18.41
C ALA A 241 3.17 -7.20 -17.17
N THR A 242 3.88 -8.28 -16.85
CA THR A 242 3.61 -9.06 -15.65
C THR A 242 4.64 -8.77 -14.57
N ILE A 243 4.19 -8.43 -13.38
CA ILE A 243 4.99 -8.19 -12.19
C ILE A 243 4.73 -9.34 -11.22
N VAL A 244 5.79 -10.04 -10.81
CA VAL A 244 5.75 -11.03 -9.74
C VAL A 244 6.37 -10.40 -8.49
N LEU A 245 5.57 -10.17 -7.45
CA LEU A 245 6.03 -9.56 -6.20
C LEU A 245 6.12 -10.62 -5.11
N ASP A 246 7.32 -10.92 -4.63
CA ASP A 246 7.49 -11.79 -3.47
C ASP A 246 6.97 -11.08 -2.21
N GLN A 247 6.14 -11.79 -1.46
CA GLN A 247 5.52 -11.33 -0.21
C GLN A 247 5.80 -12.30 0.95
N ARG A 248 6.69 -13.27 0.78
CA ARG A 248 6.94 -14.32 1.77
C ARG A 248 7.82 -13.82 2.89
N PHE A 249 7.39 -14.01 4.13
CA PHE A 249 8.16 -13.64 5.31
C PHE A 249 9.58 -14.25 5.30
N ALA A 250 9.70 -15.53 4.93
CA ALA A 250 10.98 -16.25 4.87
C ALA A 250 11.99 -15.63 3.87
N ALA A 251 11.52 -15.02 2.77
CA ALA A 251 12.39 -14.43 1.76
C ALA A 251 12.96 -13.07 2.19
N PHE A 252 12.28 -12.34 3.08
CA PHE A 252 12.67 -11.00 3.53
C PHE A 252 13.17 -10.95 4.98
N HIS A 253 13.38 -12.12 5.58
CA HIS A 253 13.95 -12.32 6.90
C HIS A 253 15.49 -12.44 6.78
N GLY A 254 16.25 -11.60 7.48
CA GLY A 254 17.72 -11.63 7.43
C GLY A 254 18.48 -10.35 7.86
N GLY A 255 17.84 -9.19 7.92
CA GLY A 255 18.54 -7.91 8.14
C GLY A 255 18.76 -7.48 9.60
N PRO A 256 19.86 -6.76 9.91
CA PRO A 256 20.05 -6.14 11.23
C PRO A 256 18.97 -5.07 11.46
N GLY A 257 18.28 -5.16 12.60
CA GLY A 257 17.11 -4.31 12.92
C GLY A 257 15.78 -5.08 13.02
N HIS A 258 15.81 -6.41 13.03
CA HIS A 258 14.65 -7.24 13.40
C HIS A 258 14.14 -6.84 14.79
N GLY A 259 13.11 -5.99 14.83
CA GLY A 259 12.19 -5.99 15.95
C GLY A 259 11.45 -7.32 15.91
N PHE A 260 11.70 -8.19 16.89
CA PHE A 260 10.61 -8.99 17.44
C PHE A 260 9.61 -7.97 17.99
N GLY A 261 8.66 -7.58 17.13
CA GLY A 261 7.92 -6.33 17.27
C GLY A 261 6.41 -6.51 17.15
N GLY A 262 5.90 -7.73 17.28
CA GLY A 262 4.51 -7.92 17.66
C GLY A 262 4.32 -7.74 19.16
N SER A 263 4.81 -6.63 19.75
CA SER A 263 4.23 -6.22 21.03
C SER A 263 2.80 -5.84 20.70
N ALA A 264 1.84 -6.65 21.14
CA ALA A 264 0.41 -6.45 20.99
C ALA A 264 0.09 -4.96 20.84
N ALA A 265 -0.18 -4.55 19.59
CA ALA A 265 -0.19 -3.17 19.20
C ALA A 265 -1.22 -2.41 20.05
N VAL A 266 -0.78 -1.33 20.68
CA VAL A 266 -1.67 -0.34 21.31
C VAL A 266 -2.65 0.24 20.27
N ASP A 267 -2.30 0.14 18.97
CA ASP A 267 -3.04 0.72 17.84
C ASP A 267 -3.44 -0.28 16.72
N GLY A 268 -3.27 -1.60 16.83
CA GLY A 268 -3.78 -2.59 15.85
C GLY A 268 -3.29 -2.51 14.38
N HIS A 269 -2.44 -1.54 14.01
CA HIS A 269 -2.11 -1.18 12.61
C HIS A 269 -0.63 -1.30 12.23
N GLU A 270 0.21 -2.00 13.00
CA GLU A 270 1.62 -2.20 12.63
C GLU A 270 1.77 -3.37 11.64
N LEU A 271 2.18 -3.06 10.41
CA LEU A 271 2.38 -4.04 9.34
C LEU A 271 3.58 -4.93 9.64
N VAL A 272 3.45 -6.22 9.36
CA VAL A 272 4.61 -7.12 9.31
C VAL A 272 5.45 -6.77 8.09
N SER A 273 6.63 -6.21 8.32
CA SER A 273 7.51 -5.74 7.25
C SER A 273 8.99 -5.77 7.65
N SER A 274 9.88 -5.65 6.66
CA SER A 274 11.33 -5.51 6.82
C SER A 274 11.88 -4.46 5.85
N ALA A 275 13.10 -3.94 6.07
CA ALA A 275 13.69 -2.90 5.21
C ALA A 275 13.83 -3.35 3.74
N THR A 276 14.20 -4.62 3.52
CA THR A 276 14.26 -5.24 2.18
C THR A 276 12.88 -5.37 1.55
N PHE A 277 11.84 -5.62 2.33
CA PHE A 277 10.46 -5.69 1.82
C PHE A 277 9.89 -4.29 1.51
N GLU A 278 10.13 -3.30 2.36
CA GLU A 278 9.79 -1.89 2.06
C GLU A 278 10.42 -1.44 0.74
N TRP A 279 11.69 -1.79 0.53
CA TRP A 279 12.38 -1.53 -0.72
C TRP A 279 11.70 -2.22 -1.90
N ALA A 280 11.34 -3.50 -1.77
CA ALA A 280 10.64 -4.25 -2.81
C ALA A 280 9.27 -3.64 -3.16
N VAL A 281 8.53 -3.14 -2.17
CA VAL A 281 7.26 -2.43 -2.39
C VAL A 281 7.47 -1.13 -3.17
N VAL A 282 8.48 -0.33 -2.80
CA VAL A 282 8.81 0.90 -3.53
C VAL A 282 9.26 0.58 -4.95
N ALA A 283 10.06 -0.47 -5.14
CA ALA A 283 10.49 -0.92 -6.46
C ALA A 283 9.31 -1.38 -7.32
N ALA A 284 8.41 -2.21 -6.78
CA ALA A 284 7.21 -2.64 -7.48
C ALA A 284 6.32 -1.45 -7.89
N MET A 285 6.07 -0.50 -6.97
CA MET A 285 5.30 0.70 -7.28
C MET A 285 5.96 1.54 -8.39
N SER A 286 7.28 1.71 -8.32
CA SER A 286 8.06 2.47 -9.30
C SER A 286 8.05 1.81 -10.68
N ILE A 287 8.19 0.49 -10.73
CA ILE A 287 8.16 -0.30 -11.97
C ILE A 287 6.76 -0.25 -12.59
N CYS A 288 5.71 -0.40 -11.79
CA CYS A 288 4.32 -0.27 -12.24
C CYS A 288 4.05 1.13 -12.82
N ALA A 289 4.46 2.19 -12.11
CA ALA A 289 4.31 3.57 -12.60
C ALA A 289 5.05 3.78 -13.94
N HIS A 290 6.31 3.36 -14.01
CA HIS A 290 7.13 3.46 -15.22
C HIS A 290 6.53 2.70 -16.42
N LEU A 291 5.93 1.53 -16.20
CA LEU A 291 5.29 0.75 -17.26
C LEU A 291 3.92 1.33 -17.65
N ALA A 292 3.14 1.83 -16.68
CA ALA A 292 1.86 2.49 -16.93
C ALA A 292 2.02 3.76 -17.78
N GLU A 293 3.07 4.56 -17.54
CA GLU A 293 3.42 5.73 -18.36
C GLU A 293 3.69 5.38 -19.84
N ARG A 294 4.07 4.12 -20.11
CA ARG A 294 4.28 3.57 -21.46
C ARG A 294 3.07 2.83 -22.00
N ASN A 295 1.91 3.03 -21.40
CA ASN A 295 0.63 2.39 -21.77
C ASN A 295 0.63 0.86 -21.67
N TYR A 296 1.47 0.27 -20.80
CA TYR A 296 1.34 -1.15 -20.48
C TYR A 296 0.11 -1.38 -19.59
N ALA A 297 -0.70 -2.38 -19.94
CA ALA A 297 -1.58 -3.02 -18.98
C ALA A 297 -0.71 -3.86 -18.03
N LEU A 298 -0.94 -3.71 -16.72
CA LEU A 298 -0.13 -4.30 -15.68
C LEU A 298 -0.85 -5.51 -15.12
N ARG A 299 -0.11 -6.59 -14.91
CA ARG A 299 -0.60 -7.77 -14.23
C ARG A 299 0.26 -8.06 -13.02
N VAL A 300 -0.32 -8.16 -11.83
CA VAL A 300 0.45 -8.36 -10.59
C VAL A 300 0.11 -9.69 -9.97
N LEU A 301 1.12 -10.55 -9.81
CA LEU A 301 1.00 -11.90 -9.27
C LEU A 301 1.92 -12.07 -8.06
N ASP A 302 1.56 -13.02 -7.21
CA ASP A 302 2.46 -13.51 -6.17
C ASP A 302 3.34 -14.69 -6.69
N PRO A 303 4.33 -15.17 -5.91
CA PRO A 303 5.19 -16.29 -6.31
C PRO A 303 4.47 -17.62 -6.53
N ARG A 304 3.19 -17.72 -6.19
CA ARG A 304 2.35 -18.92 -6.37
C ARG A 304 1.40 -18.78 -7.56
N GLY A 305 1.41 -17.64 -8.26
CA GLY A 305 0.53 -17.36 -9.40
C GLY A 305 -0.86 -16.86 -9.01
N GLU A 306 -1.09 -16.54 -7.74
CA GLU A 306 -2.33 -15.92 -7.25
C GLU A 306 -2.30 -14.40 -7.48
N PRO A 307 -3.46 -13.70 -7.45
CA PRO A 307 -3.50 -12.25 -7.51
C PRO A 307 -2.57 -11.62 -6.45
N GLY A 308 -1.67 -10.72 -6.88
CA GLY A 308 -0.58 -10.21 -6.04
C GLY A 308 -1.04 -9.42 -4.81
N PHE A 309 -2.29 -8.95 -4.80
CA PHE A 309 -2.87 -8.17 -3.70
C PHE A 309 -3.95 -8.90 -2.90
N LEU A 310 -4.12 -10.21 -3.11
CA LEU A 310 -5.16 -11.02 -2.46
C LEU A 310 -5.15 -10.91 -0.93
N ARG A 311 -3.98 -10.70 -0.33
CA ARG A 311 -3.77 -10.62 1.12
C ARG A 311 -3.64 -9.20 1.65
N SER A 312 -3.76 -8.18 0.81
CA SER A 312 -3.64 -6.79 1.23
C SER A 312 -4.97 -6.28 1.81
N PRO A 313 -5.01 -5.82 3.08
CA PRO A 313 -6.21 -5.22 3.67
C PRO A 313 -6.67 -3.93 2.98
N SER A 314 -5.77 -3.26 2.25
CA SER A 314 -6.05 -1.99 1.58
C SER A 314 -6.38 -2.12 0.10
N ALA A 315 -6.41 -3.34 -0.45
CA ALA A 315 -6.73 -3.56 -1.85
C ALA A 315 -8.22 -3.27 -2.12
N PRO A 316 -8.55 -2.36 -3.06
CA PRO A 316 -9.94 -2.12 -3.44
C PRO A 316 -10.61 -3.37 -4.04
N GLU A 317 -9.87 -4.11 -4.85
CA GLU A 317 -10.29 -5.36 -5.48
C GLU A 317 -9.20 -6.44 -5.30
N PRO A 318 -9.20 -7.18 -4.17
CA PRO A 318 -8.12 -8.13 -3.85
C PRO A 318 -7.93 -9.26 -4.87
N GLY A 319 -8.99 -9.63 -5.59
CA GLY A 319 -8.95 -10.69 -6.62
C GLY A 319 -8.56 -10.21 -8.02
N ALA A 320 -8.33 -8.91 -8.22
CA ALA A 320 -7.94 -8.38 -9.52
C ALA A 320 -6.47 -8.72 -9.82
N GLU A 321 -6.23 -9.30 -10.99
CA GLU A 321 -4.87 -9.57 -11.49
C GLU A 321 -4.39 -8.45 -12.42
N GLU A 322 -5.31 -7.83 -13.17
CA GLU A 322 -5.02 -6.90 -14.27
C GLU A 322 -5.43 -5.47 -13.93
N PHE A 323 -4.58 -4.51 -14.28
CA PHE A 323 -4.72 -3.09 -13.98
C PHE A 323 -4.31 -2.27 -15.20
N ALA A 324 -5.16 -1.36 -15.65
CA ALA A 324 -4.87 -0.51 -16.80
C ALA A 324 -5.20 0.97 -16.53
N GLY A 325 -4.41 1.85 -17.15
CA GLY A 325 -4.58 3.30 -17.05
C GLY A 325 -4.32 3.88 -15.64
N ALA A 326 -4.70 5.14 -15.46
CA ALA A 326 -4.46 5.88 -14.22
C ALA A 326 -5.20 5.29 -13.01
N SER A 327 -6.44 4.80 -13.19
CA SER A 327 -7.21 4.16 -12.12
C SER A 327 -6.60 2.82 -11.70
N GLY A 328 -6.06 2.04 -12.66
CA GLY A 328 -5.32 0.82 -12.35
C GLY A 328 -4.06 1.09 -11.52
N LEU A 329 -3.30 2.13 -11.88
CA LEU A 329 -2.12 2.54 -11.11
C LEU A 329 -2.48 3.01 -9.69
N GLN A 330 -3.57 3.76 -9.54
CA GLN A 330 -4.07 4.16 -8.23
C GLN A 330 -4.49 2.94 -7.40
N SER A 331 -5.19 1.97 -7.99
CA SER A 331 -5.58 0.72 -7.31
C SER A 331 -4.36 -0.09 -6.86
N ILE A 332 -3.29 -0.13 -7.66
CA ILE A 332 -2.01 -0.73 -7.27
C ILE A 332 -1.40 0.01 -6.07
N ALA A 333 -1.36 1.34 -6.10
CA ALA A 333 -0.81 2.15 -5.02
C ALA A 333 -1.56 1.92 -3.70
N GLU A 334 -2.90 1.92 -3.74
CA GLU A 334 -3.76 1.61 -2.60
C GLU A 334 -3.56 0.17 -2.11
N SER A 335 -3.46 -0.79 -3.02
CA SER A 335 -3.22 -2.20 -2.68
C SER A 335 -1.86 -2.42 -2.02
N LEU A 336 -0.83 -1.64 -2.40
CA LEU A 336 0.49 -1.69 -1.76
C LEU A 336 0.56 -0.97 -0.41
N ALA A 337 -0.44 -0.15 -0.05
CA ALA A 337 -0.41 0.66 1.17
C ALA A 337 -0.33 -0.20 2.45
N ALA A 338 -1.16 -1.25 2.56
CA ALA A 338 -1.20 -2.15 3.73
C ALA A 338 -0.76 -3.58 3.41
N ILE A 339 -0.08 -3.81 2.27
CA ILE A 339 0.49 -5.13 1.97
C ILE A 339 1.56 -5.50 3.01
N GLN A 340 1.54 -6.74 3.46
CA GLN A 340 2.37 -7.22 4.57
C GLN A 340 2.94 -8.61 4.27
N LEU A 341 4.06 -8.92 4.91
CA LEU A 341 4.73 -10.21 4.74
C LEU A 341 3.81 -11.36 5.19
N SER A 342 3.70 -12.36 4.33
CA SER A 342 2.82 -13.51 4.47
C SER A 342 3.61 -14.79 4.78
N GLY A 343 3.02 -15.69 5.55
CA GLY A 343 3.60 -17.00 5.89
C GLY A 343 3.84 -17.19 7.40
N PRO A 344 4.23 -18.39 7.82
CA PRO A 344 4.43 -18.71 9.23
C PRO A 344 5.53 -17.83 9.84
N HIS A 345 5.14 -17.01 10.83
CA HIS A 345 6.04 -16.12 11.57
C HIS A 345 7.01 -16.83 12.52
N HIS A 346 6.78 -18.12 12.76
CA HIS A 346 7.50 -18.92 13.74
C HIS A 346 8.10 -20.17 13.10
N ALA A 347 9.42 -20.21 12.96
CA ALA A 347 10.16 -21.45 13.13
C ALA A 347 10.25 -21.73 14.64
N ALA A 348 9.11 -21.98 15.29
CA ALA A 348 9.12 -22.64 16.58
C ALA A 348 9.46 -24.11 16.29
N ARG A 349 10.66 -24.52 16.73
CA ARG A 349 11.04 -25.92 16.87
C ARG A 349 9.93 -26.64 17.60
N GLU A 350 9.12 -27.44 16.92
CA GLU A 350 8.50 -28.64 17.46
C GLU A 350 7.76 -29.43 16.37
N HIS A 351 8.04 -30.74 16.37
CA HIS A 351 7.42 -31.84 15.63
C HIS A 351 7.75 -32.00 14.14
N GLY A 352 8.52 -33.06 13.87
CA GLY A 352 8.81 -33.62 12.55
C GLY A 352 7.58 -34.24 11.89
N GLY A 353 6.75 -33.39 11.31
CA GLY A 353 6.05 -33.73 10.07
C GLY A 353 6.92 -33.28 8.91
N GLU A 354 7.12 -34.13 7.91
CA GLU A 354 7.55 -33.71 6.58
C GLU A 354 6.49 -32.75 6.05
N ASP A 355 6.66 -31.46 6.34
CA ASP A 355 5.90 -30.40 5.74
C ASP A 355 6.32 -30.42 4.26
N THR A 356 5.52 -31.06 3.42
CA THR A 356 5.55 -30.84 1.96
C THR A 356 5.32 -29.36 1.75
N GLY A 357 6.40 -28.58 1.85
CA GLY A 357 6.40 -27.16 1.64
C GLY A 357 5.75 -26.94 0.28
N THR A 358 4.61 -26.26 0.26
CA THR A 358 3.95 -25.86 -0.98
C THR A 358 5.02 -25.18 -1.80
N ALA A 359 5.38 -25.81 -2.92
CA ALA A 359 6.49 -25.35 -3.70
C ALA A 359 6.17 -23.94 -4.23
N VAL A 360 7.21 -23.17 -4.50
CA VAL A 360 7.09 -21.77 -4.92
C VAL A 360 7.62 -21.68 -6.33
N PHE A 361 6.99 -20.84 -7.14
CA PHE A 361 7.21 -20.78 -8.59
C PHE A 361 6.76 -22.09 -9.28
N ASP A 362 5.65 -22.65 -8.79
CA ASP A 362 5.06 -23.93 -9.24
C ASP A 362 4.37 -23.83 -10.60
N ASP A 363 3.86 -24.98 -11.07
CA ASP A 363 3.10 -25.13 -12.30
C ASP A 363 1.96 -24.10 -12.44
N ASN A 364 1.29 -23.72 -11.35
CA ASN A 364 0.26 -22.68 -11.40
C ASN A 364 0.80 -21.33 -11.88
N LEU A 365 1.96 -20.90 -11.37
CA LEU A 365 2.60 -19.67 -11.86
C LEU A 365 2.98 -19.82 -13.33
N MET A 366 3.55 -20.97 -13.72
CA MET A 366 3.94 -21.22 -15.12
C MET A 366 2.74 -21.22 -16.07
N ASP A 367 1.62 -21.83 -15.68
CA ASP A 367 0.36 -21.83 -16.42
C ASP A 367 -0.16 -20.40 -16.60
N LYS A 368 -0.17 -19.62 -15.51
CA LYS A 368 -0.57 -18.20 -15.53
C LYS A 368 0.33 -17.34 -16.42
N LEU A 369 1.63 -17.59 -16.45
CA LEU A 369 2.57 -16.90 -17.34
C LEU A 369 2.39 -17.34 -18.81
N SER A 370 2.16 -18.63 -19.04
CA SER A 370 1.95 -19.19 -20.38
C SER A 370 0.67 -18.68 -21.04
N ALA A 371 -0.37 -18.41 -20.27
CA ALA A 371 -1.62 -17.84 -20.75
C ALA A 371 -1.43 -16.46 -21.43
N HIS A 372 -0.41 -15.70 -21.03
CA HIS A 372 -0.07 -14.37 -21.54
C HIS A 372 1.27 -14.35 -22.27
N ARG A 373 1.63 -15.48 -22.89
CA ARG A 373 2.91 -15.65 -23.58
C ARG A 373 3.15 -14.55 -24.62
N MET A 374 4.35 -13.97 -24.57
CA MET A 374 4.89 -12.95 -25.49
C MET A 374 4.14 -11.60 -25.52
N ARG A 375 3.25 -11.32 -24.57
CA ARG A 375 2.51 -10.05 -24.51
C ARG A 375 3.31 -8.86 -23.96
N GLY A 376 4.45 -9.13 -23.32
CA GLY A 376 5.45 -8.12 -22.94
C GLY A 376 6.43 -8.61 -21.87
N PRO A 377 7.05 -7.72 -21.09
CA PRO A 377 8.08 -8.09 -20.14
C PRO A 377 7.49 -8.76 -18.89
N ILE A 378 8.27 -9.67 -18.30
CA ILE A 378 8.03 -10.25 -16.99
C ILE A 378 9.08 -9.68 -16.03
N ILE A 379 8.65 -9.12 -14.91
CA ILE A 379 9.51 -8.52 -13.90
C ILE A 379 9.24 -9.20 -12.56
N ALA A 380 10.25 -9.82 -11.97
CA ALA A 380 10.18 -10.42 -10.65
C ALA A 380 10.92 -9.54 -9.62
N VAL A 381 10.22 -9.12 -8.57
CA VAL A 381 10.78 -8.41 -7.42
C VAL A 381 10.77 -9.36 -6.23
N LEU A 382 11.95 -9.87 -5.86
CA LEU A 382 12.11 -11.03 -5.01
C LEU A 382 12.93 -10.70 -3.75
N GLY A 383 12.63 -11.40 -2.66
CA GLY A 383 13.54 -11.48 -1.51
C GLY A 383 14.64 -12.51 -1.76
N LYS A 384 15.34 -12.94 -0.71
CA LYS A 384 16.31 -14.03 -0.78
C LYS A 384 15.60 -15.32 -1.21
N ILE A 385 16.04 -15.86 -2.35
CA ILE A 385 15.58 -17.15 -2.89
C ILE A 385 16.73 -18.16 -2.90
N SER A 386 16.40 -19.43 -2.71
CA SER A 386 17.33 -20.54 -2.84
C SER A 386 17.66 -20.83 -4.31
N PRO A 387 18.78 -21.50 -4.60
CA PRO A 387 19.10 -21.93 -5.97
C PRO A 387 18.08 -22.91 -6.56
N ALA A 388 17.34 -23.65 -5.71
CA ALA A 388 16.27 -24.53 -6.16
C ALA A 388 15.05 -23.74 -6.64
N GLU A 389 14.64 -22.72 -5.88
CA GLU A 389 13.57 -21.81 -6.27
C GLU A 389 13.93 -20.98 -7.51
N ALA A 390 15.19 -20.55 -7.62
CA ALA A 390 15.68 -19.87 -8.82
C ALA A 390 15.56 -20.76 -10.07
N ARG A 391 15.88 -22.05 -9.96
CA ARG A 391 15.69 -23.03 -11.04
C ARG A 391 14.21 -23.30 -11.35
N ALA A 392 13.32 -23.21 -10.36
CA ALA A 392 11.87 -23.32 -10.59
C ALA A 392 11.32 -22.09 -11.34
N LEU A 393 11.84 -20.89 -11.07
CA LEU A 393 11.44 -19.67 -11.78
C LEU A 393 12.06 -19.54 -13.18
N ALA A 394 13.23 -20.17 -13.42
CA ALA A 394 14.00 -20.08 -14.66
C ALA A 394 13.16 -20.28 -15.96
N PRO A 395 12.30 -21.32 -16.09
CA PRO A 395 11.45 -21.52 -17.28
C PRO A 395 10.52 -20.34 -17.60
N GLY A 396 10.14 -19.56 -16.57
CA GLY A 396 9.27 -18.40 -16.69
C GLY A 396 9.76 -17.37 -17.71
N ALA A 397 11.07 -17.25 -17.91
CA ALA A 397 11.65 -16.32 -18.88
C ALA A 397 11.21 -16.61 -20.33
N GLY A 398 10.91 -17.88 -20.66
CA GLY A 398 10.48 -18.28 -22.01
C GLY A 398 9.05 -17.87 -22.37
N TYR A 399 8.28 -17.37 -21.41
CA TYR A 399 6.93 -16.84 -21.63
C TYR A 399 6.90 -15.33 -21.86
N GLY A 400 7.91 -14.60 -21.41
CA GLY A 400 8.01 -13.14 -21.58
C GLY A 400 8.70 -12.74 -22.88
N ALA A 401 8.45 -11.52 -23.35
CA ALA A 401 9.27 -10.90 -24.39
C ALA A 401 10.69 -10.61 -23.88
N ASN A 402 10.78 -10.19 -22.61
CA ASN A 402 11.99 -10.01 -21.81
C ASN A 402 11.67 -10.45 -20.38
N ALA A 403 12.67 -10.93 -19.64
CA ALA A 403 12.50 -11.37 -18.26
C ALA A 403 13.55 -10.73 -17.35
N PHE A 404 13.11 -10.04 -16.30
CA PHE A 404 13.93 -9.27 -15.36
C PHE A 404 13.69 -9.74 -13.94
N ALA A 405 14.75 -9.89 -13.16
CA ALA A 405 14.63 -10.24 -11.74
C ALA A 405 15.49 -9.32 -10.88
N ILE A 406 14.91 -8.77 -9.82
CA ILE A 406 15.62 -8.04 -8.78
C ILE A 406 15.52 -8.86 -7.50
N ILE A 407 16.65 -9.29 -6.97
CA ILE A 407 16.76 -9.95 -5.66
C ILE A 407 17.22 -8.91 -4.64
N VAL A 408 16.40 -8.65 -3.63
CA VAL A 408 16.70 -7.68 -2.58
C VAL A 408 17.15 -8.42 -1.33
N SER A 409 18.39 -8.19 -0.91
CA SER A 409 18.98 -8.87 0.26
C SER A 409 20.06 -8.02 0.90
N ASP A 410 20.18 -8.05 2.23
CA ASP A 410 21.25 -7.34 2.96
C ASP A 410 22.67 -7.79 2.54
N ARG A 411 22.80 -9.02 2.04
CA ARG A 411 24.04 -9.58 1.51
C ARG A 411 23.83 -10.08 0.08
N PRO A 412 23.96 -9.20 -0.93
CA PRO A 412 23.76 -9.56 -2.34
C PRO A 412 24.67 -10.72 -2.80
N ALA A 413 25.87 -10.85 -2.23
CA ALA A 413 26.82 -11.93 -2.54
C ALA A 413 26.28 -13.33 -2.19
N ASP A 414 25.38 -13.45 -1.20
CA ASP A 414 24.76 -14.73 -0.85
C ASP A 414 23.80 -15.25 -1.95
N SER A 415 23.50 -14.44 -2.97
CA SER A 415 22.55 -14.76 -4.03
C SER A 415 23.24 -15.17 -5.34
N GLU A 416 24.56 -15.33 -5.37
CA GLU A 416 25.33 -15.65 -6.60
C GLU A 416 24.83 -16.93 -7.29
N ASP A 417 24.66 -18.03 -6.57
CA ASP A 417 24.14 -19.30 -7.13
C ASP A 417 22.72 -19.15 -7.70
N SER A 418 21.88 -18.35 -7.03
CA SER A 418 20.51 -18.08 -7.47
C SER A 418 20.48 -17.17 -8.72
N LEU A 419 21.40 -16.19 -8.79
CA LEU A 419 21.57 -15.35 -9.97
C LEU A 419 22.05 -16.18 -11.17
N GLU A 420 23.02 -17.06 -10.96
CA GLU A 420 23.53 -17.94 -12.02
C GLU A 420 22.41 -18.83 -12.58
N ALA A 421 21.60 -19.46 -11.71
CA ALA A 421 20.46 -20.26 -12.13
C ALA A 421 19.44 -19.46 -12.95
N LEU A 422 19.15 -18.21 -12.56
CA LEU A 422 18.26 -17.32 -13.30
C LEU A 422 18.85 -16.92 -14.66
N HIS A 423 20.14 -16.58 -14.70
CA HIS A 423 20.84 -16.23 -15.96
C HIS A 423 20.87 -17.39 -16.93
N GLN A 424 21.14 -18.62 -16.47
CA GLN A 424 21.06 -19.83 -17.29
C GLN A 424 19.64 -20.07 -17.84
N GLY A 425 18.61 -19.64 -17.11
CA GLY A 425 17.21 -19.65 -17.53
C GLY A 425 16.81 -18.55 -18.52
N GLY A 426 17.71 -17.60 -18.82
CA GLY A 426 17.42 -16.46 -19.71
C GLY A 426 16.87 -15.22 -19.01
N TRP A 427 16.83 -15.20 -17.67
CA TRP A 427 16.50 -13.99 -16.92
C TRP A 427 17.69 -13.03 -16.90
N ARG A 428 17.41 -11.72 -16.98
CA ARG A 428 18.36 -10.69 -16.56
C ARG A 428 18.14 -10.44 -15.08
N ALA A 429 18.99 -11.01 -14.23
CA ALA A 429 18.85 -10.95 -12.79
C ALA A 429 19.94 -10.12 -12.12
N VAL A 430 19.59 -9.31 -11.12
CA VAL A 430 20.52 -8.53 -10.31
C VAL A 430 20.18 -8.67 -8.82
N ALA A 431 21.20 -8.71 -7.95
CA ALA A 431 21.02 -8.65 -6.51
C ALA A 431 21.46 -7.30 -5.95
N VAL A 432 20.66 -6.70 -5.06
CA VAL A 432 20.90 -5.38 -4.48
C VAL A 432 20.58 -5.33 -2.98
N PRO A 433 21.32 -4.52 -2.20
CA PRO A 433 20.98 -4.26 -0.81
C PRO A 433 19.84 -3.24 -0.72
N ALA A 434 19.09 -3.25 0.40
CA ALA A 434 18.02 -2.27 0.65
C ALA A 434 18.53 -0.81 0.73
N SER A 435 19.84 -0.60 0.88
CA SER A 435 20.47 0.72 0.84
C SER A 435 20.69 1.26 -0.57
N ALA A 436 20.63 0.42 -1.61
CA ALA A 436 20.82 0.87 -2.99
C ALA A 436 19.55 1.58 -3.50
N PRO A 437 19.64 2.73 -4.18
CA PRO A 437 18.47 3.37 -4.79
C PRO A 437 17.81 2.48 -5.86
N VAL A 438 16.48 2.45 -5.92
CA VAL A 438 15.73 1.70 -6.95
C VAL A 438 16.15 2.07 -8.39
N PRO A 439 16.35 3.36 -8.74
CA PRO A 439 16.81 3.72 -10.08
C PRO A 439 18.19 3.14 -10.45
N GLU A 440 19.09 3.02 -9.46
CA GLU A 440 20.41 2.42 -9.67
C GLU A 440 20.26 0.92 -9.96
N ALA A 441 19.47 0.21 -9.14
CA ALA A 441 19.18 -1.21 -9.35
C ALA A 441 18.57 -1.47 -10.74
N TRP A 442 17.64 -0.62 -11.17
CA TRP A 442 17.02 -0.69 -12.49
C TRP A 442 18.03 -0.51 -13.64
N SER A 443 18.98 0.42 -13.49
CA SER A 443 20.00 0.70 -14.52
C SER A 443 21.01 -0.43 -14.74
N ARG A 444 21.19 -1.32 -13.76
CA ARG A 444 22.15 -2.45 -13.86
C ARG A 444 21.77 -3.46 -14.94
N PHE A 445 20.49 -3.55 -15.30
CA PHE A 445 20.04 -4.41 -16.38
C PHE A 445 20.53 -3.99 -17.78
N ASP A 446 20.95 -2.73 -17.96
CA ASP A 446 21.57 -2.26 -19.22
C ASP A 446 23.09 -2.51 -19.27
N GLN A 447 23.74 -2.63 -18.11
CA GLN A 447 25.20 -2.79 -18.01
C GLN A 447 25.64 -4.24 -18.24
N GLY A 448 24.73 -5.21 -18.03
CA GLY A 448 24.90 -6.60 -18.45
C GLY A 448 24.54 -6.76 -19.92
N GLY A 449 25.52 -6.57 -20.81
CA GLY A 449 25.34 -6.80 -22.25
C GLY A 449 24.76 -8.20 -22.58
N PRO A 450 24.22 -8.40 -23.79
CA PRO A 450 23.59 -9.67 -24.16
C PRO A 450 24.58 -10.82 -23.96
N ALA A 451 24.18 -11.83 -23.16
CA ALA A 451 24.87 -13.11 -23.14
C ALA A 451 25.04 -13.61 -24.58
N PRO A 452 26.21 -14.17 -24.96
CA PRO A 452 26.42 -14.63 -26.32
C PRO A 452 25.34 -15.64 -26.66
N ALA A 453 24.63 -15.39 -27.76
CA ALA A 453 23.69 -16.33 -28.34
C ALA A 453 24.37 -17.71 -28.35
N THR A 454 23.75 -18.67 -27.67
CA THR A 454 24.09 -20.09 -27.75
C THR A 454 24.41 -20.40 -29.21
N ALA A 455 25.68 -20.68 -29.48
CA ALA A 455 26.13 -21.13 -30.78
C ALA A 455 25.29 -22.36 -31.12
N ALA A 456 24.39 -22.21 -32.09
CA ALA A 456 23.70 -23.32 -32.70
C ALA A 456 24.77 -24.34 -33.07
N ALA A 457 24.66 -25.53 -32.49
CA ALA A 457 25.55 -26.64 -32.75
C ALA A 457 25.57 -26.89 -34.25
N ASP A 458 26.64 -26.43 -34.89
CA ASP A 458 26.99 -26.79 -36.25
C ASP A 458 27.32 -28.29 -36.22
N VAL A 459 26.31 -29.11 -36.50
CA VAL A 459 26.46 -30.55 -36.71
C VAL A 459 27.28 -30.71 -38.00
N ARG A 460 28.60 -30.72 -37.84
CA ARG A 460 29.55 -31.23 -38.82
C ARG A 460 29.23 -32.72 -39.05
N ARG A 461 28.46 -33.03 -40.09
CA ARG A 461 28.49 -34.35 -40.72
C ARG A 461 29.83 -34.48 -41.44
N GLY A 462 30.77 -35.16 -40.80
CA GLY A 462 31.98 -35.67 -41.43
C GLY A 462 31.90 -37.19 -41.56
N ALA A 463 32.40 -37.66 -42.70
CA ALA A 463 32.75 -39.04 -43.08
C ALA A 463 31.57 -39.95 -43.51
N ALA A 464 31.66 -40.76 -44.56
CA ALA A 464 32.61 -40.99 -45.66
C ALA A 464 32.03 -42.20 -46.43
N VAL A 465 32.16 -42.28 -47.76
CA VAL A 465 32.52 -43.55 -48.45
C VAL A 465 33.15 -43.19 -49.79
N GLY A 466 34.38 -43.65 -50.00
CA GLY A 466 35.00 -43.68 -51.32
C GLY A 466 34.70 -45.00 -52.03
N ARG A 467 34.53 -44.93 -53.35
CA ARG A 467 35.28 -45.68 -54.36
C ARG A 467 35.01 -45.07 -55.72
#